data_AF-A0AA92C4U8-F1
#
_entry.id   AF-A0AA92C4U8-F1
#
_cell.length_a   1.000
_cell.length_b   1.000
_cell.length_c   1.000
_cell.angle_alpha   90.00
_cell.angle_beta   90.00
_cell.angle_gamma   90.00
#
_symmetry.space_group_name_H-M   'P 1'
#
loop_
_entity.id
_entity.type
_entity.pdbx_description
1 polymer ?
#
loop_
_entity_poly.entity_id
_entity_poly.type
_entity_poly.pdbx_seq_one_letter_code
_entity_poly.pdbx_strand_id
1 'polypeptide(L)' 'MNVPNRDTPLADIDPKAQALSLAVKRITDLQRQMTCRLLAMAVEIEKLTEILPGAEAKTSLKARCSLPDTELSA' A
#
# COMPACT_ATOMS: atom_id res chain seq x y z
N MET A 1 36.62 47.79 -0.39
CA MET A 1 36.18 46.62 0.41
C MET A 1 35.23 45.82 -0.45
N ASN A 2 35.58 44.57 -0.77
CA ASN A 2 34.82 43.74 -1.71
C ASN A 2 33.69 43.03 -0.96
N VAL A 3 32.43 43.22 -1.37
CA VAL A 3 31.27 42.56 -0.77
C VAL A 3 31.20 41.14 -1.32
N PRO A 4 31.19 40.07 -0.51
CA PRO A 4 31.03 38.72 -1.03
C PRO A 4 29.60 38.57 -1.54
N ASN A 5 29.48 38.35 -2.85
CA ASN A 5 28.24 38.07 -3.53
C ASN A 5 27.60 36.81 -2.93
N ARG A 6 26.39 36.93 -2.36
CA ARG A 6 25.60 35.79 -1.85
C ARG A 6 24.86 35.14 -3.01
N ASP A 7 25.60 34.65 -3.98
CA ASP A 7 25.08 33.66 -4.91
C ASP A 7 25.23 32.30 -4.24
N THR A 8 24.40 32.04 -3.24
CA THR A 8 24.11 30.66 -2.84
C THR A 8 23.48 29.97 -4.04
N PRO A 9 24.10 28.96 -4.66
CA PRO A 9 23.36 28.09 -5.54
C PRO A 9 22.32 27.43 -4.64
N LEU A 10 21.03 27.66 -4.89
CA LEU A 10 20.00 26.72 -4.46
C LEU A 10 20.49 25.37 -4.98
N ALA A 11 20.98 24.53 -4.07
CA ALA A 11 21.66 23.29 -4.40
C ALA A 11 20.80 22.53 -5.43
N ASP A 12 21.35 22.39 -6.63
CA ASP A 12 20.72 21.68 -7.73
C ASP A 12 20.44 20.26 -7.22
N ILE A 13 19.18 19.97 -6.88
CA ILE A 13 18.82 18.68 -6.32
C ILE A 13 19.07 17.66 -7.41
N ASP A 14 19.96 16.70 -7.14
CA ASP A 14 20.27 15.62 -8.08
C ASP A 14 18.95 15.02 -8.64
N PRO A 15 18.71 15.09 -9.95
CA PRO A 15 17.46 14.61 -10.56
C PRO A 15 17.16 13.14 -10.25
N LYS A 16 18.20 12.32 -10.06
CA LYS A 16 18.02 10.91 -9.66
C LYS A 16 17.54 10.80 -8.22
N ALA A 17 18.11 11.57 -7.29
CA ALA A 17 17.62 11.66 -5.91
C ALA A 17 16.16 12.11 -5.84
N GLN A 18 15.77 13.09 -6.66
CA GLN A 18 14.37 13.55 -6.73
C GLN A 18 13.43 12.45 -7.27
N ALA A 19 13.81 11.79 -8.36
CA ALA A 19 13.03 10.70 -8.95
C ALA A 19 12.87 9.53 -7.98
N LEU A 20 13.93 9.17 -7.25
CA LEU A 20 13.90 8.14 -6.22
C LEU A 20 12.95 8.51 -5.07
N SER A 21 13.06 9.74 -4.55
CA SER A 21 12.18 10.23 -3.48
C SER A 21 10.70 10.17 -3.89
N LEU A 22 10.39 10.59 -5.11
CA LEU A 22 9.04 10.54 -5.66
C LEU A 22 8.53 9.10 -5.83
N ALA A 23 9.38 8.19 -6.32
CA ALA A 23 9.04 6.78 -6.46
C ALA A 23 8.75 6.13 -5.10
N VAL A 24 9.61 6.36 -4.10
CA VAL A 24 9.42 5.84 -2.74
C VAL A 24 8.11 6.36 -2.15
N LYS A 25 7.83 7.66 -2.26
CA LYS A 25 6.57 8.25 -1.79
C LYS A 25 5.35 7.56 -2.42
N ARG A 26 5.36 7.39 -3.75
CA ARG A 26 4.25 6.73 -4.47
C ARG A 26 4.07 5.27 -4.03
N ILE A 27 5.16 4.54 -3.84
CA ILE A 27 5.11 3.14 -3.36
C ILE A 27 4.49 3.11 -1.96
N THR A 28 4.93 3.98 -1.05
CA THR A 28 4.38 4.05 0.31
C THR A 28 2.89 4.41 0.31
N ASP A 29 2.47 5.36 -0.54
CA ASP A 29 1.07 5.73 -0.67
C ASP A 29 0.22 4.56 -1.19
N LEU A 30 0.73 3.81 -2.18
CA LEU A 30 0.07 2.59 -2.69
C LEU A 30 -0.01 1.50 -1.62
N GLN A 31 1.07 1.26 -0.88
CA GLN A 31 1.10 0.30 0.23
C GLN A 31 0.04 0.65 1.28
N ARG A 32 -0.05 1.93 1.68
CA ARG A 32 -1.06 2.39 2.63
C ARG A 32 -2.48 2.12 2.11
N GLN A 33 -2.74 2.44 0.85
CA GLN A 33 -4.05 2.18 0.23
C GLN A 33 -4.38 0.68 0.20
N MET A 34 -3.41 -0.17 -0.13
CA MET A 34 -3.58 -1.62 -0.12
C MET A 34 -3.88 -2.13 1.29
N THR A 35 -3.16 -1.66 2.31
CA THR A 35 -3.42 -2.03 3.71
C THR A 35 -4.85 -1.65 4.13
N CYS A 36 -5.30 -0.43 3.83
CA CYS A 36 -6.67 -0.03 4.14
C CYS A 36 -7.72 -0.92 3.45
N ARG A 37 -7.49 -1.31 2.19
CA ARG A 37 -8.39 -2.20 1.46
C ARG A 37 -8.38 -3.62 2.02
N LEU A 38 -7.22 -4.15 2.40
CA LEU A 38 -7.09 -5.46 3.04
C LEU A 38 -7.87 -5.51 4.36
N LEU A 39 -7.74 -4.48 5.20
CA LEU A 39 -8.50 -4.39 6.44
C LEU A 39 -10.01 -4.34 6.20
N ALA A 40 -10.46 -3.58 5.20
CA ALA A 40 -11.88 -3.53 4.83
C ALA A 40 -12.39 -4.89 4.31
N MET A 41 -11.58 -5.61 3.51
CA MET A 41 -11.93 -6.95 3.05
C MET A 41 -12.02 -7.96 4.20
N ALA A 42 -11.13 -7.88 5.19
CA ALA A 42 -11.18 -8.75 6.37
C ALA A 42 -12.51 -8.60 7.13
N VAL A 43 -12.99 -7.36 7.31
CA VAL A 43 -14.30 -7.09 7.93
C VAL A 43 -15.45 -7.74 7.14
N GLU A 44 -15.42 -7.68 5.81
CA GLU A 44 -16.45 -8.33 4.99
C GLU A 44 -16.36 -9.85 5.02
N ILE A 45 -15.16 -10.42 5.16
CA ILE A 45 -14.95 -11.87 5.35
C ILE A 45 -15.52 -12.31 6.70
N GLU A 46 -15.27 -11.56 7.77
CA GLU A 46 -15.82 -11.85 9.11
C GLU A 46 -17.36 -11.91 9.05
N LYS A 47 -17.99 -10.90 8.45
CA LYS A 47 -19.46 -10.89 8.22
C LYS A 47 -19.94 -12.10 7.41
N LEU A 48 -19.19 -12.51 6.39
CA LEU A 48 -19.54 -13.70 5.60
C LEU A 48 -19.49 -14.97 6.46
N THR A 49 -18.51 -15.08 7.36
CA THR A 49 -18.36 -16.24 8.26
C THR A 49 -19.40 -16.29 9.38
N GLU A 50 -20.09 -15.18 9.67
CA GLU A 50 -21.26 -15.19 10.56
C GLU A 50 -22.50 -15.80 9.88
N ILE A 51 -22.56 -15.75 8.55
CA ILE A 51 -23.71 -16.22 7.76
C ILE A 51 -23.51 -17.66 7.27
N LEU A 52 -22.27 -18.02 6.90
CA LEU A 52 -21.93 -19.33 6.36
C LEU A 52 -21.00 -20.10 7.30
N PRO A 53 -21.14 -21.43 7.38
CA PRO A 53 -20.13 -22.29 8.02
C PRO A 53 -18.74 -22.02 7.41
N GLY A 54 -17.70 -22.00 8.25
CA GLY A 54 -16.35 -21.60 7.82
C GLY A 54 -15.79 -22.34 6.60
N ALA A 55 -16.14 -23.62 6.41
CA ALA A 55 -15.74 -24.40 5.23
C ALA A 55 -16.42 -23.91 3.93
N GLU A 56 -17.68 -23.50 4.01
CA GLU A 56 -18.45 -22.95 2.87
C GLU A 56 -18.01 -21.52 2.55
N ALA A 57 -17.75 -20.71 3.57
CA ALA A 57 -17.18 -19.37 3.43
C ALA A 57 -15.82 -19.44 2.72
N LYS A 58 -14.91 -20.32 3.17
CA LYS A 58 -13.59 -20.54 2.55
C LYS A 58 -13.70 -20.98 1.09
N THR A 59 -14.59 -21.93 0.80
CA THR A 59 -14.82 -22.39 -0.58
C THR A 59 -15.36 -21.28 -1.47
N SER A 60 -16.30 -20.48 -0.97
CA SER A 60 -16.88 -19.33 -1.70
C SER A 60 -15.85 -18.24 -1.98
N LEU A 61 -15.00 -17.93 -1.01
CA LEU A 61 -13.94 -16.94 -1.13
C LEU A 61 -12.88 -17.36 -2.15
N LYS A 62 -12.46 -18.64 -2.15
CA LYS A 62 -11.56 -19.17 -3.19
C LYS A 62 -12.18 -19.09 -4.58
N ALA A 63 -13.44 -19.53 -4.72
CA ALA A 63 -14.10 -19.62 -6.02
C ALA A 63 -14.42 -18.26 -6.65
N ARG A 64 -14.78 -17.26 -5.85
CA ARG A 64 -15.31 -15.99 -6.35
C ARG A 64 -14.41 -14.78 -6.13
N CYS A 65 -13.53 -14.82 -5.13
CA CYS A 65 -12.74 -13.65 -4.72
C CYS A 65 -11.24 -13.81 -5.05
N SER A 66 -10.84 -14.94 -5.66
CA SER A 66 -9.44 -15.23 -6.04
C SER A 66 -8.43 -14.98 -4.91
N LEU A 67 -8.87 -15.13 -3.65
CA LEU A 67 -8.02 -14.92 -2.49
C LEU A 67 -6.97 -16.04 -2.45
N PRO A 68 -5.67 -15.71 -2.35
CA PRO A 68 -4.63 -16.72 -2.25
C PRO A 68 -4.79 -17.54 -0.97
N ASP A 69 -4.42 -18.82 -1.03
CA ASP A 69 -4.61 -19.77 0.07
C ASP A 69 -3.95 -19.31 1.37
N THR A 70 -2.88 -18.52 1.27
CA THR A 70 -2.16 -17.93 2.41
C THR A 70 -2.99 -16.94 3.22
N GLU A 71 -4.01 -16.32 2.62
CA GLU A 71 -4.94 -15.37 3.28
C GLU A 71 -6.18 -16.07 3.86
N LEU A 72 -6.38 -17.35 3.55
CA LEU A 72 -7.53 -18.16 3.97
C LEU A 72 -7.16 -19.31 4.92
N SER A 73 -5.91 -19.34 5.39
CA SER A 73 -5.49 -20.24 6.45
C SER A 73 -5.71 -19.55 7.79
N ALA A 74 -6.69 -20.06 8.55
CA ALA A 74 -6.64 -20.01 10.01
C ALA A 74 -5.64 -21.08 10.50
#